data_AF-A0AAE4EWP6-F1
#
_entry.id   AF-A0AAE4EWP6-F1
#
_cell.length_a   1.000
_cell.length_b   1.000
_cell.length_c   1.000
_cell.angle_alpha   90.00
_cell.angle_beta   90.00
_cell.angle_gamma   90.00
#
_symmetry.space_group_name_H-M   'P 1'
#
loop_
_entity.id
_entity.type
_entity.pdbx_description
1 polymer ?
#
loop_
_entity_poly.entity_id
_entity_poly.type
_entity_poly.pdbx_seq_one_letter_code
_entity_poly.pdbx_strand_id
1 'polypeptide(L)'
;MSVENYNPKSCKAVESISTQFSEDPQREPHEKETGFHVEGDGAYFSVTSFKKVVYSKLLQRPEFSVKCLHVLDGDGRQGTVDCLSEAAEENLTIIGVTGQLPVGALNIGTPRNSNSHADLVK
;
A
#
# COMPACT_ATOMS: atom_id res chain seq x y z
N MET A 1 -6.18 57.44 -0.84
CA MET A 1 -6.23 56.53 -1.99
C MET A 1 -4.87 56.57 -2.66
N SER A 2 -4.09 55.48 -2.56
CA SER A 2 -3.06 55.06 -3.51
C SER A 2 -2.59 53.65 -3.14
N VAL A 3 -3.09 52.73 -3.97
CA VAL A 3 -2.91 51.30 -4.17
C VAL A 3 -1.64 50.65 -3.60
N GLU A 4 -1.83 49.66 -2.73
CA GLU A 4 -0.81 48.67 -2.36
C GLU A 4 -0.48 47.79 -3.57
N ASN A 5 0.80 47.71 -3.94
CA ASN A 5 1.30 46.84 -4.99
C ASN A 5 1.26 45.38 -4.51
N TYR A 6 0.16 44.69 -4.78
CA TYR A 6 0.05 43.25 -4.66
C TYR A 6 0.84 42.60 -5.79
N ASN A 7 1.92 41.89 -5.47
CA ASN A 7 2.73 41.14 -6.45
C ASN A 7 2.21 39.69 -6.53
N PRO A 8 1.47 39.27 -7.57
CA PRO A 8 0.75 38.01 -7.60
C PRO A 8 1.54 36.88 -8.28
N LYS A 9 2.87 36.86 -8.14
CA LYS A 9 3.72 35.88 -8.82
C LYS A 9 4.76 35.25 -7.90
N SER A 10 4.27 34.51 -6.92
CA SER A 10 4.99 33.36 -6.41
C SER A 10 3.99 32.24 -6.13
N CYS A 11 3.24 31.84 -7.17
CA CYS A 11 2.76 30.48 -7.26
C CYS A 11 4.00 29.60 -7.42
N LYS A 12 4.69 29.32 -6.32
CA LYS A 12 5.52 28.11 -6.26
C LYS A 12 4.54 27.01 -6.58
N ALA A 13 4.68 26.41 -7.76
CA ALA A 13 3.99 25.18 -8.07
C ALA A 13 4.27 24.26 -6.89
N VAL A 14 3.24 23.96 -6.12
CA VAL A 14 3.32 22.90 -5.13
C VAL A 14 3.43 21.67 -6.01
N GLU A 15 4.65 21.32 -6.36
CA GLU A 15 4.96 20.06 -6.99
C GLU A 15 4.35 19.02 -6.06
N SER A 16 3.25 18.41 -6.51
CA SER A 16 2.49 17.50 -5.67
C SER A 16 3.46 16.44 -5.20
N ILE A 17 3.61 16.29 -3.88
CA ILE A 17 4.54 15.34 -3.25
C ILE A 17 4.33 13.91 -3.80
N SER A 18 3.16 13.63 -4.39
CA SER A 18 2.86 12.41 -5.14
C SER A 18 3.88 12.01 -6.19
N THR A 19 4.51 12.96 -6.90
CA THR A 19 5.53 12.64 -7.94
C THR A 19 6.88 12.26 -7.33
N GLN A 20 7.14 12.62 -6.07
CA GLN A 20 8.40 12.32 -5.40
C GLN A 20 8.46 10.88 -4.85
N PHE A 21 7.31 10.21 -4.73
CA PHE A 21 7.15 8.85 -4.21
C PHE A 21 6.40 7.92 -5.17
N SER A 22 6.27 8.29 -6.45
CA SER A 22 5.60 7.42 -7.42
C SER A 22 6.37 6.11 -7.57
N GLU A 23 5.70 4.99 -7.32
CA GLU A 23 6.26 3.66 -7.56
C GLU A 23 6.79 3.57 -9.00
N ASP A 24 7.94 2.92 -9.17
CA ASP A 24 8.46 2.57 -10.49
C ASP A 24 7.44 1.67 -11.20
N PRO A 25 6.83 2.11 -12.32
CA PRO A 25 5.80 1.35 -13.01
C PRO A 25 6.36 0.09 -13.69
N GLN A 26 7.68 -0.03 -13.84
CA GLN A 26 8.32 -1.19 -14.46
C GLN A 26 8.64 -2.31 -13.48
N ARG A 27 8.51 -2.08 -12.16
CA ARG A 27 8.74 -3.13 -11.16
C ARG A 27 7.62 -4.16 -11.18
N GLU A 28 8.01 -5.42 -11.22
CA GLU A 28 7.08 -6.53 -11.08
C GLU A 28 6.43 -6.50 -9.69
N PRO A 29 5.19 -6.99 -9.52
CA PRO A 29 4.47 -6.90 -8.26
C PRO A 29 5.26 -7.43 -7.04
N HIS A 30 6.03 -8.50 -7.22
CA HIS A 30 6.85 -9.10 -6.16
C HIS A 30 8.08 -8.25 -5.77
N GLU A 31 8.50 -7.34 -6.64
CA GLU A 31 9.59 -6.38 -6.40
C GLU A 31 9.10 -5.10 -5.73
N LYS A 32 7.78 -4.91 -5.66
CA LYS A 32 7.17 -3.74 -5.02
C LYS A 32 7.23 -3.85 -3.50
N GLU A 33 7.47 -2.71 -2.86
CA GLU A 33 7.38 -2.59 -1.42
C GLU A 33 5.92 -2.53 -0.96
N THR A 34 5.69 -2.66 0.34
CA THR A 34 4.35 -2.42 0.89
C THR A 34 4.12 -0.92 0.97
N GLY A 35 3.11 -0.43 0.26
CA GLY A 35 2.72 0.98 0.27
C GLY A 35 1.61 1.26 1.29
N PHE A 36 1.74 2.37 2.02
CA PHE A 36 0.67 2.96 2.82
C PHE A 36 0.45 4.38 2.32
N HIS A 37 -0.75 4.68 1.82
CA HIS A 37 -1.11 5.97 1.26
C HIS A 37 -2.24 6.60 2.04
N VAL A 38 -2.10 7.87 2.42
CA VAL A 38 -3.14 8.68 3.07
C VAL A 38 -3.17 10.06 2.43
N GLU A 39 -4.36 10.55 2.12
CA GLU A 39 -4.56 11.86 1.49
C GLU A 39 -5.18 12.82 2.49
N GLY A 40 -4.50 13.95 2.74
CA GLY A 40 -5.04 15.04 3.57
C GLY A 40 -5.48 14.59 4.96
N ASP A 41 -6.78 14.77 5.25
CA ASP A 41 -7.47 14.41 6.48
C ASP A 41 -8.18 13.04 6.41
N GLY A 42 -7.78 12.19 5.47
CA GLY A 42 -8.34 10.87 5.26
C GLY A 42 -8.34 10.01 6.52
N ALA A 43 -9.50 9.41 6.83
CA ALA A 43 -9.66 8.53 7.99
C ALA A 43 -9.07 7.11 7.78
N TYR A 44 -8.61 6.80 6.58
CA TYR A 44 -8.10 5.49 6.19
C TYR A 44 -6.79 5.59 5.40
N PHE A 45 -5.87 4.67 5.67
CA PHE A 45 -4.77 4.34 4.77
C PHE A 45 -5.26 3.43 3.65
N SER A 46 -4.91 3.72 2.41
CA SER A 46 -4.90 2.73 1.34
C SER A 46 -3.61 1.92 1.44
N VAL A 47 -3.72 0.60 1.47
CA VAL A 47 -2.59 -0.30 1.64
C VAL A 47 -2.50 -1.24 0.46
N THR A 48 -1.33 -1.33 -0.15
CA THR A 48 -1.03 -2.27 -1.23
C THR A 48 0.16 -3.13 -0.82
N SER A 49 0.04 -4.45 -0.95
CA SER A 49 1.14 -5.36 -0.63
C SER A 49 1.09 -6.66 -1.43
N PHE A 50 2.23 -7.01 -2.03
CA PHE A 50 2.48 -8.31 -2.67
C PHE A 50 3.38 -9.23 -1.82
N LYS A 51 3.89 -8.74 -0.69
CA LYS A 51 4.68 -9.55 0.24
C LYS A 51 3.77 -10.49 1.04
N LYS A 52 3.92 -11.80 0.86
CA LYS A 52 3.13 -12.85 1.53
C LYS A 52 2.96 -12.65 3.02
N VAL A 53 4.07 -12.44 3.73
CA VAL A 53 4.04 -12.26 5.19
C VAL A 53 3.21 -11.03 5.60
N VAL A 54 3.15 -10.00 4.76
CA VAL A 54 2.40 -8.77 5.05
C VAL A 54 0.93 -8.95 4.70
N TYR A 55 0.60 -9.37 3.46
CA TYR A 55 -0.82 -9.49 3.07
C TYR A 55 -1.54 -10.56 3.88
N SER A 56 -0.89 -11.67 4.25
CA SER A 56 -1.51 -12.69 5.11
C SER A 56 -1.87 -12.14 6.49
N LYS A 57 -1.07 -11.20 7.02
CA LYS A 57 -1.36 -10.55 8.30
C LYS A 57 -2.46 -9.50 8.17
N LEU A 58 -2.48 -8.74 7.07
CA LEU A 58 -3.53 -7.75 6.79
C LEU A 58 -4.91 -8.43 6.68
N LEU A 59 -5.00 -9.54 5.95
CA LEU A 59 -6.24 -10.31 5.78
C LEU A 59 -6.79 -10.91 7.09
N GLN A 60 -5.97 -11.00 8.13
CA GLN A 60 -6.40 -11.47 9.46
C GLN A 60 -6.87 -10.33 10.37
N ARG A 61 -6.76 -9.06 9.95
CA ARG A 61 -7.16 -7.91 10.77
C ARG A 61 -8.64 -7.60 10.55
N PRO A 62 -9.44 -7.52 11.62
CA PRO A 62 -10.86 -7.19 11.49
C PRO A 62 -11.08 -5.76 10.99
N GLU A 63 -10.13 -4.85 11.23
CA GLU A 63 -10.21 -3.46 10.77
C GLU A 63 -9.78 -3.29 9.30
N PHE A 64 -9.20 -4.32 8.68
CA PHE A 64 -8.74 -4.25 7.30
C PHE A 64 -9.88 -4.58 6.33
N SER A 65 -10.23 -3.61 5.51
CA SER A 65 -11.23 -3.78 4.45
C SER A 65 -10.53 -4.09 3.13
N VAL A 66 -10.75 -5.28 2.59
CA VAL A 66 -10.24 -5.68 1.28
C VAL A 66 -10.98 -4.88 0.21
N LYS A 67 -10.23 -4.26 -0.71
CA LYS A 67 -10.78 -3.67 -1.94
C LYS A 67 -10.59 -4.57 -3.13
N CYS A 68 -9.44 -5.23 -3.21
CA CYS A 68 -9.06 -6.07 -4.33
C CYS A 68 -7.98 -7.06 -3.88
N LEU A 69 -8.08 -8.31 -4.30
CA LEU A 69 -7.06 -9.33 -4.17
C LEU A 69 -6.41 -9.54 -5.53
N HIS A 70 -5.09 -9.56 -5.56
CA HIS A 70 -4.35 -10.01 -6.72
C HIS A 70 -4.16 -11.51 -6.61
N VAL A 71 -4.51 -12.23 -7.66
CA VAL A 71 -4.59 -13.69 -7.67
C VAL A 71 -3.87 -14.30 -8.86
N LEU A 72 -3.50 -15.57 -8.73
CA LEU A 72 -2.88 -16.39 -9.76
C LEU A 72 -3.74 -17.65 -9.94
N ASP A 73 -4.14 -17.96 -11.17
CA ASP A 73 -4.84 -19.21 -11.48
C ASP A 73 -3.87 -20.41 -11.56
N GLY A 74 -4.42 -21.61 -11.76
CA GLY A 74 -3.63 -22.84 -11.92
C GLY A 74 -2.73 -22.87 -13.16
N ASP A 75 -3.00 -22.02 -14.14
CA ASP A 75 -2.23 -21.86 -15.38
C ASP A 75 -1.17 -20.75 -15.26
N GLY A 76 -1.04 -20.11 -14.09
CA GLY A 76 -0.09 -19.04 -13.84
C GLY A 76 -0.50 -17.68 -14.39
N ARG A 77 -1.77 -17.47 -14.74
CA ARG A 77 -2.28 -16.16 -15.18
C ARG A 77 -2.67 -15.32 -13.98
N GLN A 78 -2.32 -14.04 -14.05
CA GLN A 78 -2.66 -13.07 -13.02
C GLN A 78 -4.05 -12.50 -13.27
N GLY A 79 -4.78 -12.28 -12.18
CA GLY A 79 -6.09 -11.64 -12.19
C GLY A 79 -6.35 -10.87 -10.89
N THR A 80 -7.56 -10.35 -10.77
CA THR A 80 -8.03 -9.65 -9.58
C THR A 80 -9.44 -10.09 -9.22
N VAL A 81 -9.72 -10.23 -7.93
CA VAL A 81 -11.05 -10.53 -7.38
C VAL A 81 -11.34 -9.63 -6.19
N ASP A 82 -12.62 -9.38 -5.90
CA ASP A 82 -13.00 -8.38 -4.89
C ASP A 82 -13.03 -8.95 -3.47
N CYS A 83 -13.14 -10.28 -3.32
CA CYS A 83 -13.29 -10.91 -2.02
C CYS A 83 -12.61 -12.29 -1.89
N LEU A 84 -12.36 -12.71 -0.65
CA LEU A 84 -11.67 -13.97 -0.35
C LEU A 84 -12.46 -15.22 -0.73
N SER A 85 -13.80 -15.15 -0.71
CA SER A 85 -14.66 -16.28 -1.07
C SER A 85 -14.54 -16.61 -2.56
N GLU A 86 -14.51 -15.61 -3.42
CA GLU A 86 -14.33 -15.78 -4.87
C GLU A 86 -12.99 -16.44 -5.19
N ALA A 87 -11.91 -15.98 -4.55
CA ALA A 87 -10.59 -16.61 -4.67
C ALA A 87 -10.61 -18.09 -4.22
N ALA A 88 -11.38 -18.43 -3.19
CA ALA A 88 -11.48 -19.79 -2.68
C ALA A 88 -12.33 -20.71 -3.57
N GLU A 89 -13.44 -20.21 -4.10
CA GLU A 89 -14.33 -20.95 -5.00
C GLU A 89 -13.63 -21.34 -6.31
N GLU A 90 -12.82 -20.43 -6.85
CA GLU A 90 -12.06 -20.63 -8.08
C GLU A 90 -10.68 -21.28 -7.85
N ASN A 91 -10.35 -21.65 -6.60
CA ASN A 91 -9.07 -22.24 -6.20
C ASN A 91 -7.85 -21.41 -6.65
N LEU A 92 -7.96 -20.08 -6.55
CA LEU A 92 -6.94 -19.13 -6.96
C LEU A 92 -5.92 -18.88 -5.85
N THR A 93 -4.66 -18.70 -6.22
CA THR A 93 -3.59 -18.37 -5.29
C THR A 93 -3.51 -16.86 -5.09
N ILE A 94 -3.69 -16.38 -3.86
CA ILE A 94 -3.53 -14.96 -3.54
C ILE A 94 -2.04 -14.58 -3.56
N ILE A 95 -1.70 -13.62 -4.41
CA ILE A 95 -0.35 -13.08 -4.60
C ILE A 95 -0.20 -11.63 -4.14
N GLY A 96 -1.31 -10.95 -3.81
CA GLY A 96 -1.27 -9.60 -3.23
C GLY A 96 -2.63 -9.11 -2.77
N VAL A 97 -2.64 -7.99 -2.07
CA VAL A 97 -3.87 -7.33 -1.60
C VAL A 97 -3.76 -5.82 -1.73
N THR A 98 -4.87 -5.21 -2.14
CA THR A 98 -5.14 -3.79 -2.02
C THR A 98 -6.35 -3.62 -1.12
N GLY A 99 -6.26 -2.74 -0.13
CA GLY A 99 -7.35 -2.53 0.82
C GLY A 99 -7.19 -1.25 1.63
N GLN A 100 -7.97 -1.14 2.70
CA GLN A 100 -7.99 0.01 3.57
C GLN A 100 -7.87 -0.37 5.04
N LEU A 101 -7.18 0.47 5.79
CA LEU A 101 -7.05 0.37 7.24
C LEU A 101 -7.37 1.73 7.88
N PRO A 102 -8.20 1.81 8.94
CA PRO A 102 -8.41 3.05 9.67
C PRO A 102 -7.07 3.63 10.16
N VAL A 103 -6.89 4.94 10.05
CA VAL A 103 -5.64 5.59 10.50
C VAL A 103 -5.37 5.30 11.98
N GLY A 104 -6.42 5.29 12.81
CA GLY A 104 -6.31 4.96 14.24
C GLY A 104 -6.00 3.49 14.56
N ALA A 105 -6.08 2.59 13.58
CA ALA A 105 -5.70 1.18 13.76
C ALA A 105 -4.21 0.93 13.50
N LEU A 106 -3.49 1.89 12.91
CA LEU A 106 -2.05 1.78 12.67
C LEU A 106 -1.27 2.07 13.96
N ASN A 107 -0.62 1.04 14.48
CA ASN A 107 0.35 1.18 15.57
C ASN A 107 1.77 1.02 15.02
N ILE A 108 2.57 2.08 15.09
CA ILE A 108 4.02 1.99 14.81
C ILE A 108 4.68 1.41 16.06
N GLY A 109 4.88 0.09 16.05
CA GLY A 109 5.54 -0.61 17.13
C GLY A 109 7.05 -0.35 17.18
N THR A 110 7.68 -0.69 18.30
CA THR A 110 9.13 -0.68 18.46
C THR A 110 9.78 -1.57 17.40
N PRO A 111 10.91 -1.16 16.78
CA PRO A 111 11.64 -2.02 15.86
C PRO A 111 11.89 -3.39 16.51
N ARG A 112 11.62 -4.48 15.77
CA ARG A 112 12.10 -5.80 16.19
C ARG A 112 13.62 -5.69 16.34
N ASN A 113 14.18 -6.21 17.44
CA ASN A 113 15.63 -6.33 17.60
C ASN A 113 16.22 -6.95 16.33
N SER A 114 16.93 -6.12 15.56
CA SER A 114 17.41 -6.40 14.21
C SER A 114 18.56 -7.41 14.16
N ASN A 115 18.97 -7.96 15.31
CA ASN A 115 19.95 -9.04 15.38
C ASN A 115 19.47 -10.35 14.76
N SER A 116 18.18 -10.52 14.44
CA SER A 116 17.71 -11.76 13.79
C SER A 116 18.13 -11.91 12.32
N HIS A 117 18.62 -10.86 11.66
CA HIS A 117 19.16 -10.95 10.29
C HIS A 117 20.66 -11.27 10.26
N ALA A 118 21.39 -11.05 11.37
CA ALA A 118 22.84 -11.20 11.41
C ALA A 118 23.31 -12.66 11.65
N ASP A 119 22.42 -13.58 12.06
CA ASP A 119 22.78 -14.98 12.32
C ASP A 119 22.70 -15.91 11.07
N LEU A 120 22.33 -15.38 9.90
CA LEU A 120 22.27 -16.14 8.64
C LEU A 120 23.53 -16.05 7.78
N VAL A 121 24.59 -15.40 8.27
CA VAL A 121 25.93 -15.47 7.67
C VAL A 121 26.94 -15.83 8.76
N LYS A 122 27.19 -17.12 8.92
CA LYS A 122 28.43 -17.68 9.45
C LYS A 122 28.92 -18.76 8.52
#